data_AF-A0A1V2P4Y0-F1
#
_entry.id   AF-A0A1V2P4Y0-F1
#
_cell.length_a   1.000
_cell.length_b   1.000
_cell.length_c   1.000
_cell.angle_alpha   90.00
_cell.angle_beta   90.00
_cell.angle_gamma   90.00
#
_symmetry.space_group_name_H-M   'P 1'
#
loop_
_entity.id
_entity.type
_entity.pdbx_description
1 polymer ?
#
loop_
_entity_poly.entity_id
_entity_poly.type
_entity_poly.pdbx_seq_one_letter_code
_entity_poly.pdbx_strand_id
1 'polypeptide(L)'
;MAPMEEVTPFLKALAAHRDRYNAQFRLARHRSKNLDANAFLEHLRVFVSPIVNAAGGDPIEVTDALMDLSLATHGRLPVSLHRVLLNQARFVGMDPARVSVALANALHHLESEPGTTTHKWITYLEYYSRSLETVESLLDLGVVLAWVCGLAALRESALDVASRLAPGTLRGFTFTDDVDQLRADPWWSPTNRGLRIVRKLGAFRGFGGTFTRPPTVFLHEGRLHATDGAHTWRVHADAYGGALRRADNATPQHQAPTLTLSRDGAVSCNGESRVFRQLAGATSWTSWSNTLAVTTPWTHSIMFVAHS
;
A
#
# COMPACT_ATOMS: atom_id res chain seq x y z
N MET A 1 -18.24 -48.85 11.16
CA MET A 1 -17.04 -48.28 10.52
C MET A 1 -17.11 -46.78 10.71
N ALA A 2 -16.28 -46.23 11.60
CA ALA A 2 -16.07 -44.79 11.64
C ALA A 2 -15.48 -44.36 10.28
N PRO A 3 -15.87 -43.22 9.70
CA PRO A 3 -15.22 -42.74 8.48
C PRO A 3 -13.74 -42.57 8.79
N MET A 4 -12.87 -43.24 8.02
CA MET A 4 -11.45 -42.95 8.03
C MET A 4 -11.29 -41.48 7.70
N GLU A 5 -10.92 -40.68 8.70
CA GLU A 5 -10.62 -39.27 8.54
C GLU A 5 -9.53 -39.16 7.46
N GLU A 6 -9.87 -38.61 6.31
CA GLU A 6 -8.95 -38.49 5.19
C GLU A 6 -7.76 -37.64 5.64
N VAL A 7 -6.55 -38.22 5.63
CA VAL A 7 -5.36 -37.53 6.14
C VAL A 7 -5.05 -36.37 5.21
N THR A 8 -5.38 -35.17 5.67
CA THR A 8 -5.20 -33.93 4.90
C THR A 8 -3.73 -33.62 4.67
N PRO A 9 -3.38 -32.85 3.62
CA PRO A 9 -1.99 -32.40 3.38
C PRO A 9 -1.36 -31.76 4.61
N PHE A 10 -2.11 -30.95 5.35
CA PHE A 10 -1.65 -30.35 6.60
C PHE A 10 -1.31 -31.38 7.69
N LEU A 11 -2.18 -32.39 7.89
CA LEU A 11 -1.91 -33.45 8.86
C LEU A 11 -0.68 -34.28 8.50
N LYS A 12 -0.45 -34.53 7.20
CA LYS A 12 0.78 -35.19 6.72
C LYS A 12 2.03 -34.38 7.06
N ALA A 13 2.02 -33.07 6.81
CA ALA A 13 3.14 -32.19 7.12
C ALA A 13 3.43 -32.15 8.64
N LEU A 14 2.39 -31.99 9.47
CA LEU A 14 2.53 -32.03 10.92
C LEU A 14 3.08 -33.37 11.43
N ALA A 15 2.64 -34.49 10.87
CA ALA A 15 3.13 -35.81 11.25
C ALA A 15 4.62 -35.99 10.88
N ALA A 16 5.01 -35.55 9.68
CA ALA A 16 6.37 -35.65 9.19
C ALA A 16 7.36 -34.82 10.02
N HIS A 17 6.99 -33.58 10.37
CA HIS A 17 7.90 -32.60 11.00
C HIS A 17 7.51 -32.22 12.44
N ARG A 18 6.80 -33.10 13.16
CA ARG A 18 6.26 -32.86 14.51
C ARG A 18 7.27 -32.29 15.50
N ASP A 19 8.45 -32.91 15.59
CA ASP A 19 9.48 -32.51 16.56
C ASP A 19 10.05 -31.13 16.27
N ARG A 20 10.16 -30.79 14.98
CA ARG A 20 10.62 -29.48 14.51
C ARG A 20 9.63 -28.39 14.90
N TYR A 21 8.34 -28.57 14.61
CA TYR A 21 7.30 -27.59 14.97
C TYR A 21 7.18 -27.40 16.48
N ASN A 22 7.28 -28.48 17.25
CA ASN A 22 7.31 -28.41 18.72
C ASN A 22 8.53 -27.63 19.23
N ALA A 23 9.71 -27.83 18.62
CA ALA A 23 10.91 -27.08 18.97
C ALA A 23 10.78 -25.57 18.64
N GLN A 24 10.26 -25.23 17.46
CA GLN A 24 9.99 -23.85 17.06
C GLN A 24 9.01 -23.16 18.02
N PHE A 25 7.90 -23.83 18.36
CA PHE A 25 6.92 -23.30 19.31
C PHE A 25 7.53 -23.06 20.70
N ARG A 26 8.32 -24.02 21.22
CA ARG A 26 9.03 -23.83 22.51
C ARG A 26 9.95 -22.61 22.48
N LEU A 27 10.73 -22.46 21.41
CA LEU A 27 11.61 -21.30 21.23
C LEU A 27 10.82 -19.98 21.19
N ALA A 28 9.71 -19.94 20.45
CA ALA A 28 8.85 -18.76 20.38
C ALA A 28 8.22 -18.43 21.74
N ARG A 29 7.77 -19.44 22.49
CA ARG A 29 7.20 -19.27 23.85
C ARG A 29 8.23 -18.76 24.85
N HIS A 30 9.50 -19.14 24.72
CA HIS A 30 10.57 -18.55 25.54
C HIS A 30 10.72 -17.04 25.30
N ARG A 31 10.50 -16.58 24.06
CA ARG A 31 10.56 -15.15 23.69
C ARG A 31 9.27 -14.40 24.02
N SER A 32 8.13 -15.09 23.99
CA SER A 32 6.81 -14.51 24.29
C SER A 32 6.05 -15.39 25.27
N LYS A 33 6.09 -14.99 26.56
CA LYS A 33 5.46 -15.75 27.66
C LYS A 33 3.93 -15.86 27.53
N ASN A 34 3.31 -15.00 26.74
CA ASN A 34 1.86 -14.96 26.52
C ASN A 34 1.38 -15.89 25.38
N LEU A 35 2.28 -16.64 24.75
CA LEU A 35 1.92 -17.59 23.71
C LEU A 35 1.29 -18.84 24.34
N ASP A 36 -0.04 -18.93 24.27
CA ASP A 36 -0.81 -20.07 24.77
C ASP A 36 -0.81 -21.22 23.75
N ALA A 37 -0.57 -22.44 24.24
CA ALA A 37 -0.44 -23.62 23.38
C ALA A 37 -1.77 -24.04 22.75
N ASN A 38 -2.87 -23.97 23.50
CA ASN A 38 -4.19 -24.38 23.00
C ASN A 38 -4.72 -23.39 21.98
N ALA A 39 -4.58 -22.09 22.25
CA ALA A 39 -4.93 -21.03 21.32
C ALA A 39 -4.09 -21.12 20.03
N PHE A 40 -2.79 -21.44 20.14
CA PHE A 40 -1.95 -21.61 18.97
C PHE A 40 -2.34 -22.84 18.15
N LEU A 41 -2.65 -23.97 18.77
CA LEU A 41 -3.16 -25.16 18.08
C LEU A 41 -4.49 -24.87 17.36
N GLU A 42 -5.40 -24.14 18.01
CA GLU A 42 -6.65 -23.73 17.39
C GLU A 42 -6.42 -22.77 16.21
N HIS A 43 -5.49 -21.83 16.34
CA HIS A 43 -5.04 -20.98 15.23
C HIS A 43 -4.51 -21.82 14.06
N LEU A 44 -3.64 -22.80 14.31
CA LEU A 44 -3.15 -23.69 13.25
C LEU A 44 -4.30 -24.45 12.56
N ARG A 45 -5.28 -24.92 13.34
CA ARG A 45 -6.45 -25.65 12.82
C ARG A 45 -7.35 -24.78 11.96
N VAL A 46 -7.65 -23.56 12.41
CA VAL A 46 -8.64 -22.67 11.77
C VAL A 46 -8.03 -21.82 10.65
N PHE A 47 -6.76 -21.43 10.79
CA PHE A 47 -6.09 -20.54 9.85
C PHE A 47 -5.15 -21.28 8.91
N VAL A 48 -4.21 -22.07 9.44
CA VAL A 48 -3.14 -22.66 8.63
C VAL A 48 -3.66 -23.85 7.83
N SER A 49 -4.43 -24.74 8.45
CA SER A 49 -4.92 -25.96 7.80
C SER A 49 -5.70 -25.71 6.50
N PRO A 50 -6.68 -24.79 6.44
CA PRO A 50 -7.42 -24.54 5.20
C PRO A 50 -6.53 -24.06 4.05
N ILE A 51 -5.53 -23.23 4.34
CA ILE A 51 -4.60 -22.72 3.32
C ILE A 51 -3.73 -23.86 2.80
N VAL A 52 -3.08 -24.63 3.69
CA VAL A 52 -2.21 -25.75 3.30
C VAL A 52 -2.98 -26.77 2.45
N ASN A 53 -4.22 -27.07 2.83
CA ASN A 53 -5.03 -28.04 2.11
C ASN A 53 -5.47 -27.53 0.72
N ALA A 54 -5.60 -26.21 0.54
CA ALA A 54 -5.99 -25.59 -0.73
C ALA A 54 -4.80 -25.21 -1.62
N ALA A 55 -3.58 -25.16 -1.08
CA ALA A 55 -2.43 -24.57 -1.76
C ALA A 55 -1.90 -25.41 -2.94
N GLY A 56 -2.05 -26.73 -2.88
CA GLY A 56 -1.27 -27.63 -3.73
C GLY A 56 0.22 -27.55 -3.39
N GLY A 57 1.08 -28.04 -4.29
CA GLY A 57 2.54 -28.05 -4.06
C GLY A 57 2.98 -29.00 -2.94
N ASP A 58 4.14 -28.71 -2.34
CA ASP A 58 4.63 -29.45 -1.17
C ASP A 58 3.96 -28.94 0.12
N PRO A 59 3.11 -29.75 0.79
CA PRO A 59 2.45 -29.31 2.01
C PRO A 59 3.41 -29.03 3.18
N ILE A 60 4.62 -29.60 3.18
CA ILE A 60 5.62 -29.32 4.21
C ILE A 60 6.14 -27.89 4.07
N GLU A 61 6.53 -27.49 2.87
CA GLU A 61 7.04 -26.13 2.62
C GLU A 61 5.97 -25.07 2.89
N VAL A 62 4.70 -25.34 2.51
CA VAL A 62 3.58 -24.44 2.82
C VAL A 62 3.34 -24.35 4.33
N THR A 63 3.34 -25.48 5.02
CA THR A 63 3.18 -25.51 6.47
C THR A 63 4.31 -24.76 7.17
N ASP A 64 5.55 -24.95 6.73
CA ASP A 64 6.73 -24.28 7.27
C ASP A 64 6.61 -22.75 7.15
N ALA A 65 6.28 -22.24 5.97
CA ALA A 65 6.13 -20.80 5.75
C ALA A 65 5.00 -20.18 6.60
N LEU A 66 3.85 -20.87 6.70
CA LEU A 66 2.71 -20.39 7.49
C LEU A 66 2.94 -20.53 9.00
N MET A 67 3.71 -21.52 9.43
CA MET A 67 4.18 -21.66 10.81
C MET A 67 5.08 -20.48 11.19
N ASP A 68 6.07 -20.15 10.35
CA ASP A 68 6.96 -19.02 10.59
C ASP A 68 6.19 -17.69 10.65
N LEU A 69 5.25 -17.46 9.73
CA LEU A 69 4.37 -16.29 9.74
C LEU A 69 3.50 -16.24 11.01
N SER A 70 2.95 -17.37 11.43
CA SER A 70 2.12 -17.47 12.63
C SER A 70 2.95 -17.20 13.89
N LEU A 71 4.18 -17.70 13.98
CA LEU A 71 5.06 -17.46 15.13
C LEU A 71 5.53 -16.00 15.18
N ALA A 72 5.87 -15.40 14.03
CA ALA A 72 6.25 -13.99 13.93
C ALA A 72 5.14 -13.03 14.41
N THR A 73 3.88 -13.48 14.33
CA THR A 73 2.69 -12.73 14.75
C THR A 73 2.08 -13.25 16.05
N HIS A 74 2.78 -14.11 16.79
CA HIS A 74 2.33 -14.70 18.06
C HIS A 74 0.98 -15.43 17.96
N GLY A 75 0.70 -16.06 16.84
CA GLY A 75 -0.55 -16.76 16.56
C GLY A 75 -1.74 -15.83 16.36
N ARG A 76 -1.49 -14.57 15.96
CA ARG A 76 -2.54 -13.55 15.76
C ARG A 76 -2.41 -12.94 14.37
N LEU A 77 -3.02 -13.62 13.40
CA LEU A 77 -3.13 -13.10 12.04
C LEU A 77 -4.52 -12.48 11.82
N PRO A 78 -4.62 -11.33 11.13
CA PRO A 78 -5.90 -10.72 10.80
C PRO A 78 -6.79 -11.65 9.94
N VAL A 79 -8.11 -11.56 10.11
CA VAL A 79 -9.07 -12.31 9.27
C VAL A 79 -8.95 -11.91 7.79
N SER A 80 -8.64 -10.64 7.51
CA SER A 80 -8.33 -10.15 6.17
C SER A 80 -7.16 -10.92 5.54
N LEU A 81 -6.11 -11.22 6.31
CA LEU A 81 -4.96 -11.98 5.83
C LEU A 81 -5.32 -13.44 5.57
N HIS A 82 -6.11 -14.07 6.45
CA HIS A 82 -6.62 -15.42 6.22
C HIS A 82 -7.32 -15.52 4.86
N ARG A 83 -8.24 -14.59 4.60
CA ARG A 83 -8.99 -14.54 3.34
C ARG A 83 -8.07 -14.36 2.14
N VAL A 84 -7.10 -13.46 2.22
CA VAL A 84 -6.14 -13.21 1.13
C VAL A 84 -5.31 -14.45 0.84
N LEU A 85 -4.70 -15.07 1.86
CA LEU A 85 -3.86 -16.26 1.67
C LEU A 85 -4.67 -17.46 1.18
N LEU A 86 -5.90 -17.65 1.68
CA LEU A 86 -6.77 -18.73 1.23
C LEU A 86 -7.21 -18.53 -0.23
N ASN A 87 -7.61 -17.31 -0.62
CA ASN A 87 -8.00 -17.01 -2.00
C ASN A 87 -6.82 -17.10 -2.98
N GLN A 88 -5.59 -16.93 -2.49
CA GLN A 88 -4.36 -17.06 -3.27
C GLN A 88 -3.60 -18.35 -2.96
N ALA A 89 -4.25 -19.36 -2.38
CA ALA A 89 -3.58 -20.55 -1.86
C ALA A 89 -2.72 -21.23 -2.93
N ARG A 90 -3.18 -21.30 -4.18
CA ARG A 90 -2.39 -21.89 -5.28
C ARG A 90 -1.01 -21.24 -5.45
N PHE A 91 -0.92 -19.92 -5.28
CA PHE A 91 0.35 -19.20 -5.38
C PHE A 91 1.19 -19.36 -4.12
N VAL A 92 0.54 -19.50 -2.97
CA VAL A 92 1.21 -19.94 -1.73
C VAL A 92 1.82 -21.33 -1.94
N GLY A 93 1.16 -22.25 -2.65
CA GLY A 93 1.73 -23.56 -2.97
C GLY A 93 2.92 -23.52 -3.94
N MET A 94 3.02 -22.47 -4.77
CA MET A 94 4.12 -22.29 -5.72
C MET A 94 5.37 -21.67 -5.10
N ASP A 95 5.21 -20.70 -4.20
CA ASP A 95 6.32 -20.05 -3.50
C ASP A 95 5.86 -19.62 -2.09
N PRO A 96 5.83 -20.57 -1.12
CA PRO A 96 5.12 -20.36 0.13
C PRO A 96 5.66 -19.25 1.00
N ALA A 97 6.99 -19.15 1.11
CA ALA A 97 7.64 -18.13 1.92
C ALA A 97 7.44 -16.74 1.32
N ARG A 98 7.73 -16.57 0.02
CA ARG A 98 7.69 -15.26 -0.63
C ARG A 98 6.26 -14.73 -0.73
N VAL A 99 5.30 -15.55 -1.16
CA VAL A 99 3.91 -15.11 -1.35
C VAL A 99 3.25 -14.77 -0.02
N SER A 100 3.42 -15.62 0.99
CA SER A 100 2.79 -15.38 2.30
C SER A 100 3.29 -14.09 2.94
N VAL A 101 4.61 -13.86 2.91
CA VAL A 101 5.23 -12.64 3.44
C VAL A 101 4.85 -11.41 2.63
N ALA A 102 4.87 -11.49 1.29
CA ALA A 102 4.52 -10.36 0.43
C ALA A 102 3.06 -9.90 0.63
N LEU A 103 2.11 -10.85 0.71
CA LEU A 103 0.70 -10.54 0.91
C LEU A 103 0.42 -10.02 2.32
N ALA A 104 1.09 -10.58 3.34
CA ALA A 104 1.02 -10.05 4.71
C ALA A 104 1.53 -8.61 4.81
N ASN A 105 2.67 -8.31 4.18
CA ASN A 105 3.24 -6.96 4.19
C ASN A 105 2.37 -5.97 3.41
N ALA A 106 1.88 -6.34 2.23
CA ALA A 106 0.99 -5.49 1.44
C ALA A 106 -0.28 -5.12 2.23
N LEU A 107 -0.90 -6.12 2.86
CA LEU A 107 -2.09 -5.91 3.67
C LEU A 107 -1.81 -5.03 4.90
N HIS A 108 -0.69 -5.29 5.61
CA HIS A 108 -0.28 -4.47 6.74
C HIS A 108 -0.10 -3.00 6.35
N HIS A 109 0.55 -2.73 5.22
CA HIS A 109 0.73 -1.36 4.72
C HIS A 109 -0.59 -0.70 4.35
N LEU A 110 -1.50 -1.43 3.70
CA LEU A 110 -2.83 -0.92 3.38
C LEU A 110 -3.62 -0.59 4.65
N GLU A 111 -3.65 -1.47 5.65
CA GLU A 111 -4.37 -1.26 6.91
C GLU A 111 -3.76 -0.13 7.76
N SER A 112 -2.46 0.14 7.63
CA SER A 112 -1.75 1.14 8.43
C SER A 112 -1.75 2.54 7.81
N GLU A 113 -2.06 2.68 6.52
CA GLU A 113 -2.03 3.96 5.82
C GLU A 113 -3.44 4.59 5.76
N PRO A 114 -3.64 5.80 6.30
CA PRO A 114 -4.94 6.46 6.23
C PRO A 114 -5.39 6.75 4.80
N GLY A 115 -6.68 6.52 4.52
CA GLY A 115 -7.28 6.84 3.22
C GLY A 115 -7.09 5.78 2.14
N THR A 116 -6.50 4.63 2.46
CA THR A 116 -6.49 3.45 1.59
C THR A 116 -7.83 2.73 1.59
N THR A 117 -8.04 1.89 0.57
CA THR A 117 -9.23 1.04 0.44
C THR A 117 -8.85 -0.44 0.48
N THR A 118 -8.50 -0.96 1.66
CA THR A 118 -8.04 -2.35 1.85
C THR A 118 -9.01 -3.39 1.30
N HIS A 119 -10.32 -3.22 1.53
CA HIS A 119 -11.31 -4.17 1.00
C HIS A 119 -11.25 -4.24 -0.53
N LYS A 120 -11.08 -3.09 -1.19
CA LYS A 120 -11.06 -2.98 -2.65
C LYS A 120 -9.84 -3.71 -3.19
N TRP A 121 -8.69 -3.60 -2.52
CA TRP A 121 -7.49 -4.35 -2.85
C TRP A 121 -7.72 -5.86 -2.77
N ILE A 122 -8.31 -6.36 -1.68
CA ILE A 122 -8.61 -7.80 -1.52
C ILE A 122 -9.55 -8.28 -2.64
N THR A 123 -10.63 -7.54 -2.91
CA THR A 123 -11.61 -7.87 -3.95
C THR A 123 -10.98 -7.89 -5.35
N TYR A 124 -10.17 -6.88 -5.67
CA TYR A 124 -9.49 -6.81 -6.97
C TYR A 124 -8.44 -7.89 -7.12
N LEU A 125 -7.64 -8.16 -6.08
CA LEU A 125 -6.64 -9.22 -6.12
C LEU A 125 -7.31 -10.58 -6.33
N GLU A 126 -8.41 -10.87 -5.62
CA GLU A 126 -9.21 -12.08 -5.79
C GLU A 126 -9.79 -12.22 -7.21
N TYR A 127 -10.25 -11.12 -7.81
CA TYR A 127 -10.86 -11.13 -9.14
C TYR A 127 -9.81 -11.29 -10.24
N TYR A 128 -8.81 -10.41 -10.27
CA TYR A 128 -7.81 -10.35 -11.33
C TYR A 128 -6.77 -11.47 -11.23
N SER A 129 -6.55 -12.06 -10.05
CA SER A 129 -5.60 -13.17 -9.95
C SER A 129 -6.10 -14.44 -10.62
N ARG A 130 -7.41 -14.60 -10.88
CA ARG A 130 -7.99 -15.87 -11.39
C ARG A 130 -7.36 -16.39 -12.67
N SER A 131 -6.95 -15.51 -13.57
CA SER A 131 -6.31 -15.85 -14.84
C SER A 131 -4.79 -15.81 -14.81
N LEU A 132 -4.17 -15.56 -13.65
CA LEU A 132 -2.72 -15.51 -13.53
C LEU A 132 -2.14 -16.91 -13.28
N GLU A 133 -0.99 -17.19 -13.89
CA GLU A 133 -0.35 -18.50 -13.85
C GLU A 133 0.94 -18.51 -13.03
N THR A 134 1.56 -17.35 -12.77
CA THR A 134 2.86 -17.24 -12.12
C THR A 134 2.81 -16.40 -10.84
N VAL A 135 3.75 -16.67 -9.93
CA VAL A 135 3.95 -15.89 -8.70
C VAL A 135 4.34 -14.45 -9.04
N GLU A 136 5.20 -14.26 -10.05
CA GLU A 136 5.64 -12.94 -10.51
C GLU A 136 4.46 -12.08 -10.95
N SER A 137 3.55 -12.63 -11.75
CA SER A 137 2.36 -11.90 -12.19
C SER A 137 1.42 -11.57 -11.03
N LEU A 138 1.27 -12.45 -10.04
CA LEU A 138 0.49 -12.15 -8.83
C LEU A 138 1.10 -10.98 -8.05
N LEU A 139 2.42 -11.00 -7.84
CA LEU A 139 3.12 -9.98 -7.07
C LEU A 139 3.11 -8.63 -7.79
N ASP A 140 3.33 -8.61 -9.10
CA ASP A 140 3.22 -7.40 -9.93
C ASP A 140 1.80 -6.82 -9.85
N LEU A 141 0.77 -7.66 -10.01
CA LEU A 141 -0.63 -7.24 -9.82
C LEU A 141 -0.85 -6.68 -8.42
N GLY A 142 -0.34 -7.35 -7.38
CA GLY A 142 -0.48 -6.93 -5.98
C GLY A 142 0.07 -5.53 -5.72
N VAL A 143 1.25 -5.21 -6.27
CA VAL A 143 1.89 -3.88 -6.15
C VAL A 143 1.05 -2.80 -6.87
N VAL A 144 0.61 -3.07 -8.09
CA VAL A 144 -0.22 -2.10 -8.84
C VAL A 144 -1.56 -1.87 -8.15
N LEU A 145 -2.22 -2.94 -7.70
CA LEU A 145 -3.47 -2.84 -6.96
C LEU A 145 -3.30 -2.07 -5.65
N ALA A 146 -2.18 -2.27 -4.96
CA ALA A 146 -1.88 -1.59 -3.70
C ALA A 146 -1.73 -0.07 -3.92
N TRP A 147 -1.08 0.33 -5.00
CA TRP A 147 -0.99 1.73 -5.43
C TRP A 147 -2.38 2.34 -5.71
N VAL A 148 -3.19 1.71 -6.58
CA VAL A 148 -4.51 2.24 -6.94
C VAL A 148 -5.53 2.19 -5.80
N CYS A 149 -5.24 1.43 -4.75
CA CYS A 149 -6.00 1.40 -3.49
C CYS A 149 -5.46 2.37 -2.43
N GLY A 150 -4.56 3.28 -2.78
CA GLY A 150 -4.21 4.45 -1.98
C GLY A 150 -2.77 4.49 -1.45
N LEU A 151 -1.95 3.47 -1.67
CA LEU A 151 -0.52 3.52 -1.31
C LEU A 151 0.26 4.33 -2.36
N ALA A 152 0.05 5.65 -2.38
CA ALA A 152 0.68 6.57 -3.35
C ALA A 152 2.22 6.52 -3.35
N ALA A 153 2.84 6.09 -2.25
CA ALA A 153 4.29 5.88 -2.20
C ALA A 153 4.79 4.78 -3.15
N LEU A 154 3.92 3.84 -3.53
CA LEU A 154 4.23 2.75 -4.46
C LEU A 154 4.09 3.14 -5.94
N ARG A 155 3.65 4.36 -6.27
CA ARG A 155 3.35 4.77 -7.65
C ARG A 155 4.44 4.40 -8.65
N GLU A 156 5.68 4.81 -8.39
CA GLU A 156 6.79 4.56 -9.32
C GLU A 156 7.03 3.07 -9.52
N SER A 157 7.18 2.32 -8.43
CA SER A 157 7.34 0.85 -8.50
C SER A 157 6.14 0.16 -9.14
N ALA A 158 4.92 0.64 -8.93
CA ALA A 158 3.73 0.10 -9.56
C ALA A 158 3.75 0.34 -11.07
N LEU A 159 4.11 1.53 -11.52
CA LEU A 159 4.20 1.85 -12.95
C LEU A 159 5.34 1.09 -13.64
N ASP A 160 6.44 0.79 -12.95
CA ASP A 160 7.54 -0.01 -13.48
C ASP A 160 7.15 -1.48 -13.74
N VAL A 161 6.17 -2.00 -13.00
CA VAL A 161 5.66 -3.36 -13.18
C VAL A 161 4.35 -3.43 -13.98
N ALA A 162 3.64 -2.31 -14.11
CA ALA A 162 2.34 -2.24 -14.78
C ALA A 162 2.39 -2.71 -16.24
N SER A 163 3.49 -2.45 -16.95
CA SER A 163 3.69 -2.88 -18.33
C SER A 163 3.80 -4.40 -18.50
N ARG A 164 4.03 -5.15 -17.41
CA ARG A 164 4.09 -6.61 -17.39
C ARG A 164 2.75 -7.28 -17.14
N LEU A 165 1.71 -6.52 -16.80
CA LEU A 165 0.37 -7.05 -16.60
C LEU A 165 -0.23 -7.51 -17.95
N ALA A 166 -1.14 -8.49 -17.88
CA ALA A 166 -1.86 -8.93 -19.07
C ALA A 166 -2.64 -7.77 -19.70
N PRO A 167 -2.73 -7.70 -21.05
CA PRO A 167 -3.41 -6.62 -21.75
C PRO A 167 -4.84 -6.36 -21.23
N GLY A 168 -5.20 -5.09 -21.04
CA GLY A 168 -6.52 -4.68 -20.55
C GLY A 168 -6.71 -4.80 -19.03
N THR A 169 -5.81 -5.46 -18.31
CA THR A 169 -5.88 -5.57 -16.84
C THR A 169 -5.77 -4.20 -16.19
N LEU A 170 -4.81 -3.38 -16.63
CA LEU A 170 -4.57 -2.05 -16.07
C LEU A 170 -5.79 -1.15 -16.22
N ARG A 171 -6.38 -1.10 -17.43
CA ARG A 171 -7.61 -0.35 -17.71
C ARG A 171 -8.77 -0.71 -16.78
N GLY A 172 -8.84 -1.96 -16.30
CA GLY A 172 -9.91 -2.42 -15.42
C GLY A 172 -10.05 -1.62 -14.12
N PHE A 173 -8.97 -1.01 -13.64
CA PHE A 173 -8.97 -0.23 -12.39
C PHE A 173 -8.33 1.15 -12.51
N THR A 174 -7.61 1.44 -13.60
CA THR A 174 -7.12 2.79 -13.88
C THR A 174 -7.99 3.54 -14.87
N PHE A 175 -8.71 2.88 -15.79
CA PHE A 175 -9.37 3.42 -17.01
C PHE A 175 -8.45 3.63 -18.23
N THR A 176 -7.16 3.30 -18.16
CA THR A 176 -6.23 3.33 -19.30
C THR A 176 -5.21 2.20 -19.24
N ASP A 177 -4.74 1.73 -20.39
CA ASP A 177 -3.59 0.83 -20.45
C ASP A 177 -2.27 1.60 -20.71
N ASP A 178 -2.35 2.91 -20.90
CA ASP A 178 -1.20 3.76 -21.18
C ASP A 178 -0.47 4.11 -19.86
N VAL A 179 0.59 3.36 -19.58
CA VAL A 179 1.46 3.56 -18.40
C VAL A 179 2.17 4.91 -18.46
N ASP A 180 2.55 5.38 -19.65
CA ASP A 180 3.27 6.65 -19.81
C ASP A 180 2.35 7.84 -19.54
N GLN A 181 1.08 7.75 -19.94
CA GLN A 181 0.04 8.69 -19.53
C GLN A 181 -0.11 8.75 -18.00
N LEU A 182 -0.20 7.59 -17.34
CA LEU A 182 -0.29 7.55 -15.88
C LEU A 182 0.97 8.06 -15.19
N ARG A 183 2.15 7.87 -15.81
CA ARG A 183 3.45 8.35 -15.33
C ARG A 183 3.60 9.86 -15.49
N ALA A 184 3.16 10.41 -16.61
CA ALA A 184 3.22 11.84 -16.91
C ALA A 184 2.24 12.68 -16.06
N ASP A 185 1.06 12.15 -15.75
CA ASP A 185 0.03 12.83 -14.97
C ASP A 185 -0.34 12.05 -13.70
N PRO A 186 0.19 12.44 -12.52
CA PRO A 186 -0.18 11.83 -11.24
C PRO A 186 -1.68 11.97 -10.90
N TRP A 187 -2.38 12.92 -11.51
CA TRP A 187 -3.78 13.23 -11.25
C TRP A 187 -4.71 12.74 -12.35
N TRP A 188 -4.19 11.89 -13.23
CA TRP A 188 -4.88 11.44 -14.42
C TRP A 188 -6.26 10.89 -14.08
N SER A 189 -7.24 11.34 -14.85
CA SER A 189 -8.62 10.91 -14.75
C SER A 189 -9.29 11.09 -16.11
N PRO A 190 -10.11 10.13 -16.58
CA PRO A 190 -10.80 10.29 -17.85
C PRO A 190 -11.82 11.42 -17.84
N THR A 191 -12.41 11.74 -16.68
CA THR A 191 -13.55 12.66 -16.55
C THR A 191 -13.21 14.02 -15.97
N ASN A 192 -12.09 14.17 -15.26
CA ASN A 192 -11.78 15.41 -14.57
C ASN A 192 -10.70 16.21 -15.33
N ARG A 193 -11.07 17.41 -15.79
CA ARG A 193 -10.21 18.30 -16.58
C ARG A 193 -10.08 19.69 -15.97
N GLY A 194 -9.01 20.39 -16.38
CA GLY A 194 -8.74 21.79 -16.03
C GLY A 194 -8.20 21.98 -14.62
N LEU A 195 -8.04 23.24 -14.22
CA LEU A 195 -7.51 23.60 -12.89
C LEU A 195 -8.49 23.24 -11.78
N ARG A 196 -8.05 22.39 -10.84
CA ARG A 196 -8.86 21.95 -9.69
C ARG A 196 -8.02 21.57 -8.49
N ILE A 197 -8.60 21.73 -7.30
CA ILE A 197 -8.03 21.12 -6.09
C ILE A 197 -8.30 19.63 -6.13
N VAL A 198 -7.24 18.85 -6.07
CA VAL A 198 -7.27 17.39 -6.24
C VAL A 198 -7.06 16.63 -4.94
N ARG A 199 -6.36 17.22 -3.97
CA ARG A 199 -6.09 16.55 -2.68
C ARG A 199 -5.77 17.54 -1.57
N LYS A 200 -6.03 17.10 -0.34
CA LYS A 200 -5.52 17.69 0.90
C LYS A 200 -4.78 16.59 1.67
N LEU A 201 -3.57 16.87 2.15
CA LEU A 201 -2.73 15.90 2.85
C LEU A 201 -2.12 16.48 4.12
N GLY A 202 -2.14 15.71 5.20
CA GLY A 202 -1.67 16.13 6.51
C GLY A 202 -2.76 16.77 7.37
N ALA A 203 -2.49 16.81 8.67
CA ALA A 203 -3.32 17.44 9.68
C ALA A 203 -2.46 17.88 10.88
N PHE A 204 -3.07 18.57 11.85
CA PHE A 204 -2.40 19.01 13.07
C PHE A 204 -2.12 17.84 14.00
N ARG A 205 -0.89 17.73 14.50
CA ARG A 205 -0.46 16.65 15.39
C ARG A 205 -1.29 16.56 16.68
N GLY A 206 -1.76 17.68 17.23
CA GLY A 206 -2.62 17.67 18.41
C GLY A 206 -3.95 16.92 18.22
N PHE A 207 -4.37 16.69 16.98
CA PHE A 207 -5.54 15.87 16.62
C PHE A 207 -5.14 14.58 15.89
N GLY A 208 -3.96 14.04 16.17
CA GLY A 208 -3.46 12.80 15.55
C GLY A 208 -2.86 12.98 14.16
N GLY A 209 -2.64 14.22 13.71
CA GLY A 209 -2.02 14.54 12.43
C GLY A 209 -0.48 14.50 12.43
N THR A 210 0.10 14.92 11.32
CA THR A 210 1.55 14.84 11.08
C THR A 210 2.31 16.05 11.62
N PHE A 211 1.79 17.26 11.36
CA PHE A 211 2.55 18.50 11.49
C PHE A 211 2.26 19.21 12.82
N THR A 212 3.31 19.72 13.47
CA THR A 212 3.17 20.50 14.72
C THR A 212 2.95 21.99 14.48
N ARG A 213 3.29 22.46 13.28
CA ARG A 213 3.11 23.83 12.78
C ARG A 213 2.65 23.75 11.32
N PRO A 214 2.04 24.80 10.75
CA PRO A 214 1.77 24.85 9.32
C PRO A 214 3.04 24.53 8.53
N PRO A 215 3.04 23.50 7.67
CA PRO A 215 4.25 23.08 6.99
C PRO A 215 4.64 24.10 5.91
N THR A 216 5.92 24.12 5.55
CA THR A 216 6.40 24.68 4.29
C THR A 216 6.67 23.53 3.31
N VAL A 217 6.50 23.78 2.01
CA VAL A 217 6.71 22.81 0.94
C VAL A 217 7.83 23.28 0.01
N PHE A 218 8.62 22.32 -0.45
CA PHE A 218 9.74 22.56 -1.36
C PHE A 218 10.08 21.31 -2.16
N LEU A 219 10.90 21.46 -3.20
CA LEU A 219 11.41 20.34 -3.98
C LEU A 219 12.86 20.08 -3.63
N HIS A 220 13.22 18.81 -3.67
CA HIS A 220 14.59 18.32 -3.52
C HIS A 220 14.74 17.09 -4.42
N GLU A 221 15.68 17.13 -5.36
CA GLU A 221 15.90 16.07 -6.36
C GLU A 221 14.61 15.71 -7.13
N GLY A 222 13.85 16.74 -7.52
CA GLY A 222 12.57 16.56 -8.23
C GLY A 222 11.43 15.95 -7.39
N ARG A 223 11.63 15.76 -6.08
CA ARG A 223 10.64 15.16 -5.17
C ARG A 223 10.09 16.19 -4.19
N LEU A 224 8.78 16.16 -3.98
CA LEU A 224 8.12 17.04 -3.03
C LEU A 224 8.45 16.66 -1.59
N HIS A 225 8.85 17.67 -0.82
CA HIS A 225 9.07 17.59 0.61
C HIS A 225 8.23 18.63 1.34
N ALA A 226 7.92 18.33 2.60
CA ALA A 226 7.29 19.25 3.52
C ALA A 226 8.04 19.24 4.84
N THR A 227 8.12 20.39 5.51
CA THR A 227 8.70 20.50 6.85
C THR A 227 7.87 21.40 7.75
N ASP A 228 7.76 21.05 9.03
CA ASP A 228 7.20 21.93 10.08
C ASP A 228 8.28 22.72 10.83
N GLY A 229 9.52 22.68 10.32
CA GLY A 229 10.71 23.31 10.91
C GLY A 229 11.45 22.41 11.91
N ALA A 230 10.80 21.39 12.46
CA ALA A 230 11.46 20.41 13.33
C ALA A 230 11.78 19.12 12.56
N HIS A 231 10.92 18.75 11.63
CA HIS A 231 10.95 17.46 10.95
C HIS A 231 10.64 17.63 9.47
N THR A 232 11.15 16.72 8.65
CA THR A 232 10.95 16.72 7.20
C THR A 232 10.29 15.42 6.77
N TRP A 233 9.37 15.55 5.81
CA TRP A 233 8.66 14.44 5.22
C TRP A 233 8.78 14.49 3.71
N ARG A 234 9.02 13.33 3.10
CA ARG A 234 8.78 13.12 1.68
C ARG A 234 7.28 12.99 1.45
N VAL A 235 6.78 13.72 0.47
CA VAL A 235 5.36 13.83 0.17
C VAL A 235 5.06 13.02 -1.09
N HIS A 236 4.17 12.04 -0.95
CA HIS A 236 3.63 11.27 -2.07
C HIS A 236 2.17 11.63 -2.22
N ALA A 237 1.73 11.98 -3.43
CA ALA A 237 0.34 12.34 -3.69
C ALA A 237 0.00 12.11 -5.16
N ASP A 238 -1.13 11.47 -5.41
CA ASP A 238 -1.67 11.21 -6.74
C ASP A 238 -3.21 11.05 -6.69
N ALA A 239 -3.81 10.67 -7.82
CA ALA A 239 -5.24 10.43 -7.95
C ALA A 239 -5.77 9.37 -6.96
N TYR A 240 -4.94 8.40 -6.55
CA TYR A 240 -5.36 7.27 -5.74
C TYR A 240 -5.14 7.49 -4.24
N GLY A 241 -4.09 8.21 -3.84
CA GLY A 241 -3.81 8.42 -2.41
C GLY A 241 -2.84 9.55 -2.11
N GLY A 242 -2.45 9.63 -0.84
CA GLY A 242 -1.38 10.51 -0.39
C GLY A 242 -0.75 9.99 0.89
N ALA A 243 0.56 10.14 1.02
CA ALA A 243 1.33 9.67 2.16
C ALA A 243 2.44 10.65 2.51
N LEU A 244 2.73 10.76 3.81
CA LEU A 244 3.85 11.53 4.35
C LEU A 244 4.84 10.56 4.98
N ARG A 245 5.98 10.34 4.32
CA ARG A 245 7.04 9.45 4.82
C ARG A 245 8.11 10.28 5.49
N ARG A 246 8.53 9.89 6.69
CA ARG A 246 9.62 10.57 7.38
C ARG A 246 10.86 10.51 6.49
N ALA A 247 11.54 11.65 6.36
CA ALA A 247 12.76 11.76 5.57
C ALA A 247 13.85 12.44 6.41
N ASP A 248 15.08 12.23 5.98
CA ASP A 248 16.21 13.02 6.46
C ASP A 248 16.06 14.49 6.03
N ASN A 249 16.93 15.34 6.55
CA ASN A 249 16.92 16.76 6.21
C ASN A 249 17.24 16.95 4.72
N ALA A 250 16.27 17.44 3.96
CA ALA A 250 16.41 17.80 2.56
C ALA A 250 16.54 19.33 2.43
N THR A 251 17.32 19.78 1.45
CA THR A 251 17.51 21.20 1.18
C THR A 251 16.61 21.67 0.04
N PRO A 252 15.94 22.83 0.16
CA PRO A 252 15.16 23.41 -0.92
C PRO A 252 16.01 23.65 -2.18
N GLN A 253 15.51 23.17 -3.33
CA GLN A 253 16.04 23.49 -4.64
C GLN A 253 15.05 24.42 -5.36
N HIS A 254 15.58 25.51 -5.91
CA HIS A 254 14.77 26.44 -6.71
C HIS A 254 14.63 25.91 -8.13
N GLN A 255 13.39 25.90 -8.61
CA GLN A 255 13.05 25.65 -10.00
C GLN A 255 12.03 26.67 -10.49
N ALA A 256 12.00 26.91 -11.79
CA ALA A 256 10.98 27.75 -12.40
C ALA A 256 9.59 27.12 -12.17
N PRO A 257 8.59 27.89 -11.72
CA PRO A 257 7.27 27.35 -11.46
C PRO A 257 6.55 27.01 -12.77
N THR A 258 5.92 25.83 -12.82
CA THR A 258 5.04 25.41 -13.93
C THR A 258 3.60 25.87 -13.73
N LEU A 259 3.19 26.11 -12.48
CA LEU A 259 1.94 26.76 -12.10
C LEU A 259 2.28 27.94 -11.19
N THR A 260 1.56 29.05 -11.35
CA THR A 260 1.75 30.24 -10.51
C THR A 260 0.57 30.44 -9.56
N LEU A 261 0.82 31.02 -8.39
CA LEU A 261 -0.18 31.33 -7.37
C LEU A 261 -0.10 32.80 -6.97
N SER A 262 -1.20 33.53 -7.10
CA SER A 262 -1.33 34.91 -6.61
C SER A 262 -1.70 34.96 -5.13
N ARG A 263 -1.54 36.14 -4.51
CA ARG A 263 -1.89 36.36 -3.09
C ARG A 263 -3.38 36.15 -2.80
N ASP A 264 -4.24 36.41 -3.78
CA ASP A 264 -5.70 36.26 -3.67
C ASP A 264 -6.16 34.81 -3.94
N GLY A 265 -5.21 33.88 -4.13
CA GLY A 265 -5.50 32.47 -4.39
C GLY A 265 -5.80 32.14 -5.84
N ALA A 266 -5.47 33.02 -6.80
CA ALA A 266 -5.60 32.72 -8.23
C ALA A 266 -4.44 31.82 -8.66
N VAL A 267 -4.77 30.65 -9.23
CA VAL A 267 -3.80 29.74 -9.82
C VAL A 267 -3.88 29.87 -11.33
N SER A 268 -2.73 29.99 -11.98
CA SER A 268 -2.64 30.11 -13.44
C SER A 268 -1.66 29.11 -14.04
N CYS A 269 -2.06 28.49 -15.14
CA CYS A 269 -1.28 27.53 -15.93
C CYS A 269 -1.69 27.62 -17.40
N ASN A 270 -0.74 27.73 -18.33
CA ASN A 270 -0.99 27.71 -19.78
C ASN A 270 -2.13 28.63 -20.28
N GLY A 271 -2.27 29.82 -19.68
CA GLY A 271 -3.31 30.79 -20.04
C GLY A 271 -4.68 30.55 -19.38
N GLU A 272 -4.91 29.38 -18.75
CA GLU A 272 -6.05 29.16 -17.85
C GLU A 272 -5.74 29.79 -16.48
N SER A 273 -6.74 30.45 -15.88
CA SER A 273 -6.66 30.95 -14.52
C SER A 273 -7.94 30.66 -13.74
N ARG A 274 -7.79 30.25 -12.48
CA ARG A 274 -8.92 29.97 -11.59
C ARG A 274 -8.62 30.43 -10.18
N VAL A 275 -9.60 31.09 -9.55
CA VAL A 275 -9.49 31.55 -8.16
C VAL A 275 -9.93 30.45 -7.19
N PHE A 276 -9.04 30.09 -6.28
CA PHE A 276 -9.31 29.22 -5.15
C PHE A 276 -9.16 30.00 -3.85
N ARG A 277 -10.26 30.56 -3.34
CA ARG A 277 -10.24 31.44 -2.14
C ARG A 277 -9.56 30.82 -0.92
N GLN A 278 -9.65 29.51 -0.76
CA GLN A 278 -8.98 28.77 0.32
C GLN A 278 -7.45 28.76 0.24
N LEU A 279 -6.87 29.13 -0.91
CA LEU A 279 -5.43 29.28 -1.12
C LEU A 279 -4.94 30.72 -0.92
N ALA A 280 -5.85 31.68 -0.69
CA ALA A 280 -5.48 33.07 -0.45
C ALA A 280 -4.61 33.17 0.82
N GLY A 281 -3.59 34.01 0.76
CA GLY A 281 -2.63 34.16 1.86
C GLY A 281 -1.74 32.92 2.08
N ALA A 282 -1.46 32.14 1.03
CA ALA A 282 -0.52 31.02 1.10
C ALA A 282 0.83 31.45 1.69
N THR A 283 1.35 30.64 2.62
CA THR A 283 2.64 30.87 3.31
C THR A 283 3.80 30.20 2.60
N SER A 284 3.54 29.11 1.89
CA SER A 284 4.54 28.39 1.10
C SER A 284 3.86 27.60 0.01
N TRP A 285 4.46 27.59 -1.18
CA TRP A 285 4.00 26.81 -2.31
C TRP A 285 5.16 26.43 -3.22
N THR A 286 4.97 25.36 -3.98
CA THR A 286 5.87 24.95 -5.06
C THR A 286 5.08 24.22 -6.14
N SER A 287 5.53 24.28 -7.38
CA SER A 287 4.88 23.60 -8.51
C SER A 287 5.89 22.81 -9.32
N TRP A 288 5.47 21.66 -9.85
CA TRP A 288 6.24 20.82 -10.76
C TRP A 288 5.30 20.12 -11.74
N SER A 289 5.72 19.97 -12.99
CA SER A 289 4.87 19.41 -14.06
C SER A 289 3.48 20.09 -14.04
N ASN A 290 2.42 19.31 -13.87
CA ASN A 290 1.04 19.78 -13.82
C ASN A 290 0.47 19.94 -12.39
N THR A 291 1.32 19.97 -11.36
CA THR A 291 0.91 19.98 -9.95
C THR A 291 1.44 21.20 -9.20
N LEU A 292 0.61 21.77 -8.33
CA LEU A 292 0.94 22.82 -7.38
C LEU A 292 0.62 22.33 -5.96
N ALA A 293 1.61 22.37 -5.07
CA ALA A 293 1.43 22.15 -3.64
C ALA A 293 1.42 23.49 -2.91
N VAL A 294 0.43 23.70 -2.04
CA VAL A 294 0.20 24.97 -1.34
C VAL A 294 -0.07 24.71 0.14
N THR A 295 0.45 25.59 0.99
CA THR A 295 0.20 25.62 2.43
C THR A 295 -0.24 27.01 2.84
N THR A 296 -1.05 27.10 3.89
CA THR A 296 -1.59 28.36 4.41
C THR A 296 -1.31 28.45 5.91
N PRO A 297 -1.29 29.66 6.51
CA PRO A 297 -0.91 29.81 7.92
C PRO A 297 -1.90 29.14 8.87
N TRP A 298 -3.11 28.84 8.39
CA TRP A 298 -4.20 28.28 9.19
C TRP A 298 -4.36 26.77 9.02
N THR A 299 -3.60 26.15 8.12
CA THR A 299 -3.78 24.73 7.82
C THR A 299 -2.50 23.94 8.07
N HIS A 300 -2.63 22.88 8.88
CA HIS A 300 -1.59 21.89 9.07
C HIS A 300 -1.64 20.84 7.97
N SER A 301 -1.82 21.29 6.72
CA SER A 301 -2.06 20.42 5.58
C SER A 301 -1.57 21.08 4.30
N ILE A 302 -1.16 20.23 3.36
CA ILE A 302 -0.80 20.62 2.00
C ILE A 302 -2.04 20.46 1.13
N MET A 303 -2.42 21.51 0.42
CA MET A 303 -3.45 21.47 -0.62
C MET A 303 -2.78 21.32 -1.98
N PHE A 304 -3.29 20.40 -2.80
CA PHE A 304 -2.81 20.15 -4.15
C PHE A 304 -3.80 20.67 -5.16
N VAL A 305 -3.30 21.47 -6.11
CA VAL A 305 -4.00 21.85 -7.33
C VAL A 305 -3.33 21.18 -8.50
N ALA A 306 -4.11 20.65 -9.44
CA ALA A 306 -3.57 20.08 -10.67
C ALA A 306 -4.30 20.63 -11.89
N HIS A 307 -3.60 20.57 -13.03
CA HIS A 307 -4.14 20.84 -14.36
C HIS A 307 -4.08 19.54 -15.17
N SER A 308 -5.25 18.95 -15.49
CA SER A 308 -5.38 17.64 -16.16
C SER A 308 -6.34 17.66 -17.34
#